data_AF-A0A937V7G7-F1
#
_entry.id   AF-A0A937V7G7-F1
#
_cell.length_a   1.000
_cell.length_b   1.000
_cell.length_c   1.000
_cell.angle_alpha   90.00
_cell.angle_beta   90.00
_cell.angle_gamma   90.00
#
_symmetry.space_group_name_H-M   'P 1'
#
loop_
_entity.id
_entity.type
_entity.pdbx_description
1 polymer ?
#
loop_
_entity_poly.entity_id
_entity_poly.type
_entity_poly.pdbx_seq_one_letter_code
_entity_poly.pdbx_strand_id
1 'polypeptide(L)'
;RTAALLRVHASNFKVEGFTHTVSLEEMVALGDKHGIPVLDDLGSGCLWDTTEFGLAPEPMVQQSIALGVGLACFSGDKLVGGPQAGVIVGKKLLIGKLRRHPLARAVRIDKIRLAGLAATLVHYLKGEAVEKVPVWRMISMPLDEIERRARLWAQALSGLAQVIEGETMVGGGSLPGSTLSTKLVAVGKSGQRNVTQTLARELRCYDPPVIGRISEDVLLLDPRTVLPEQDDIVLQALNQAVASLK
;
A
#
# COMPACT_ATOMS: atom_id res chain seq x y z
N ARG A 1 31.38 -21.55 6.17
CA ARG A 1 31.75 -20.50 5.19
C ARG A 1 30.56 -19.58 5.01
N THR A 2 30.73 -18.26 5.15
CA THR A 2 29.68 -17.27 4.92
C THR A 2 29.49 -17.06 3.42
N ALA A 3 28.26 -17.17 2.92
CA ALA A 3 27.95 -17.09 1.49
C ALA A 3 27.29 -15.77 1.07
N ALA A 4 26.63 -15.09 2.01
CA ALA A 4 25.96 -13.81 1.80
C ALA A 4 25.77 -13.09 3.14
N LEU A 5 25.59 -11.77 3.10
CA LEU A 5 25.00 -10.98 4.17
C LEU A 5 23.57 -10.63 3.75
N LEU A 6 22.59 -10.77 4.65
CA LEU A 6 21.19 -10.51 4.36
C LEU A 6 20.65 -9.42 5.28
N ARG A 7 20.06 -8.38 4.69
CA ARG A 7 19.21 -7.41 5.36
C ARG A 7 17.76 -7.67 4.94
N VAL A 8 16.85 -7.60 5.91
CA VAL A 8 15.39 -7.68 5.66
C VAL A 8 14.75 -6.45 6.28
N HIS A 9 14.02 -5.69 5.49
CA HIS A 9 13.32 -4.49 5.94
C HIS A 9 12.05 -4.84 6.72
N ALA A 10 11.87 -4.20 7.88
CA ALA A 10 10.68 -4.36 8.71
C ALA A 10 9.48 -3.60 8.10
N SER A 11 8.86 -4.19 7.07
CA SER A 11 7.81 -3.54 6.28
C SER A 11 6.40 -3.63 6.86
N ASN A 12 6.18 -4.41 7.93
CA ASN A 12 4.85 -4.63 8.53
C ASN A 12 4.80 -4.41 10.05
N PHE A 13 5.93 -4.05 10.65
CA PHE A 13 6.01 -3.66 12.06
C PHE A 13 7.15 -2.67 12.26
N LYS A 14 7.12 -1.94 13.37
CA LYS A 14 8.19 -1.04 13.79
C LYS A 14 8.59 -1.38 15.22
N VAL A 15 9.88 -1.30 15.51
CA VAL A 15 10.40 -1.43 16.87
C VAL A 15 10.70 -0.02 17.38
N GLU A 16 10.11 0.34 18.51
CA GLU A 16 10.26 1.66 19.12
C GLU A 16 10.99 1.57 20.47
N GLY A 17 11.64 2.66 20.87
CA GLY A 17 12.53 2.70 22.04
C GLY A 17 14.01 2.56 21.67
N PHE A 18 14.82 2.08 22.62
CA PHE A 18 16.28 1.95 22.44
C PHE A 18 16.62 0.75 21.57
N THR A 19 16.85 0.99 20.28
CA THR A 19 17.26 -0.03 19.31
C THR A 19 18.39 0.48 18.43
N HIS A 20 19.15 -0.45 17.86
CA HIS A 20 20.21 -0.14 16.90
C HIS A 20 20.12 -1.09 15.72
N THR A 21 20.33 -0.58 14.51
CA THR A 21 20.35 -1.36 13.27
C THR A 21 21.61 -0.98 12.49
N VAL A 22 22.29 -1.98 11.92
CA VAL A 22 23.43 -1.75 11.03
C VAL A 22 22.93 -1.12 9.73
N SER A 23 23.58 -0.06 9.28
CA SER A 23 23.22 0.60 8.02
C SER A 23 23.52 -0.29 6.81
N LEU A 24 22.85 -0.06 5.69
CA LEU A 24 23.11 -0.85 4.47
C LEU A 24 24.52 -0.56 3.93
N GLU A 25 24.95 0.69 4.06
CA GLU A 25 26.27 1.20 3.73
C GLU A 25 27.37 0.40 4.45
N GLU A 26 27.25 0.24 5.77
CA GLU A 26 28.19 -0.55 6.57
C GLU A 26 28.19 -2.03 6.16
N MET A 27 27.01 -2.60 5.87
CA MET A 27 26.89 -3.98 5.40
C MET A 27 27.58 -4.17 4.04
N VAL A 28 27.40 -3.23 3.11
CA VAL A 28 28.06 -3.27 1.78
C VAL A 28 29.57 -3.12 1.95
N ALA A 29 30.04 -2.16 2.73
CA ALA A 29 31.48 -1.98 2.98
C ALA A 29 32.13 -3.25 3.56
N LEU A 30 31.45 -3.92 4.49
CA LEU A 30 31.90 -5.20 5.04
C LEU A 30 31.87 -6.31 3.98
N GLY A 31 30.80 -6.38 3.19
CA GLY A 31 30.66 -7.33 2.09
C GLY A 31 31.79 -7.22 1.08
N ASP A 32 32.10 -6.00 0.65
CA ASP A 32 33.17 -5.70 -0.30
C ASP A 32 34.54 -6.06 0.27
N LYS A 33 34.82 -5.73 1.54
CA LYS A 33 36.07 -6.10 2.23
C LYS A 33 36.34 -7.60 2.22
N HIS A 34 35.29 -8.42 2.29
CA HIS A 34 35.40 -9.88 2.38
C HIS A 34 34.99 -10.63 1.10
N GLY A 35 34.61 -9.92 0.03
CA GLY A 35 34.11 -10.53 -1.20
C GLY A 35 32.79 -11.30 -1.03
N ILE A 36 31.94 -10.87 -0.09
CA ILE A 36 30.66 -11.50 0.25
C ILE A 36 29.51 -10.60 -0.26
N PRO A 37 28.57 -11.13 -1.06
CA PRO A 37 27.47 -10.32 -1.56
C PRO A 37 26.49 -9.96 -0.42
N VAL A 38 26.03 -8.71 -0.43
CA VAL A 38 24.88 -8.25 0.37
C VAL A 38 23.59 -8.47 -0.40
N LEU A 39 22.58 -9.03 0.26
CA LEU A 39 21.22 -9.20 -0.22
C LEU A 39 20.33 -8.29 0.61
N ASP A 40 19.48 -7.50 -0.03
CA ASP A 40 18.57 -6.57 0.63
C ASP A 40 17.13 -6.88 0.24
N ASP A 41 16.39 -7.48 1.18
CA ASP A 41 14.95 -7.70 1.02
C ASP A 41 14.20 -6.46 1.53
N LEU A 42 13.85 -5.58 0.59
CA LEU A 42 13.14 -4.34 0.86
C LEU A 42 11.66 -4.60 1.15
N GLY A 43 11.09 -5.68 0.60
CA GLY A 43 9.69 -6.03 0.78
C GLY A 43 8.71 -5.12 0.02
N SER A 44 8.68 -3.82 0.32
CA SER A 44 7.67 -2.85 -0.15
C SER A 44 7.75 -2.50 -1.64
N GLY A 45 8.96 -2.52 -2.21
CA GLY A 45 9.19 -2.16 -3.60
C GLY A 45 9.01 -0.68 -3.87
N CYS A 46 9.37 0.17 -2.91
CA CYS A 46 9.27 1.60 -3.06
C CYS A 46 10.17 2.12 -4.20
N LEU A 47 9.57 2.78 -5.19
CA LEU A 47 10.27 3.37 -6.35
C LEU A 47 10.27 4.91 -6.30
N TRP A 48 9.62 5.52 -5.32
CA TRP A 48 9.46 6.97 -5.18
C TRP A 48 9.71 7.42 -3.75
N ASP A 49 10.05 8.70 -3.60
CA ASP A 49 10.17 9.30 -2.28
C ASP A 49 8.78 9.48 -1.67
N THR A 50 8.48 8.68 -0.65
CA THR A 50 7.19 8.69 0.04
C THR A 50 6.97 9.99 0.82
N THR A 51 8.04 10.70 1.18
CA THR A 51 7.96 11.95 1.94
C THR A 51 7.32 13.08 1.13
N GLU A 52 7.42 13.04 -0.20
CA GLU A 52 6.74 13.97 -1.10
C GLU A 52 5.20 13.91 -0.98
N PHE A 53 4.68 12.79 -0.48
CA PHE A 53 3.25 12.56 -0.26
C PHE A 53 2.83 12.72 1.21
N GLY A 54 3.72 13.19 2.09
CA GLY A 54 3.46 13.34 3.52
C GLY A 54 3.56 12.03 4.33
N LEU A 55 4.16 10.97 3.76
CA LEU A 55 4.41 9.71 4.45
C LEU A 55 5.82 9.68 5.07
N ALA A 56 6.04 8.71 5.97
CA ALA A 56 7.39 8.41 6.45
C ALA A 56 8.30 7.93 5.30
N PRO A 57 9.62 8.16 5.39
CA PRO A 57 10.56 7.70 4.38
C PRO A 57 10.61 6.17 4.31
N GLU A 58 10.41 5.62 3.12
CA GLU A 58 10.49 4.19 2.84
C GLU A 58 11.76 3.87 2.02
N PRO A 59 12.51 2.80 2.34
CA PRO A 59 13.72 2.45 1.59
C PRO A 59 13.43 2.22 0.10
N MET A 60 14.06 3.02 -0.76
CA MET A 60 13.88 2.91 -2.19
C MET A 60 14.78 1.84 -2.81
N VAL A 61 14.24 1.13 -3.81
CA VAL A 61 14.99 0.12 -4.57
C VAL A 61 16.24 0.74 -5.22
N GLN A 62 16.11 1.94 -5.77
CA GLN A 62 17.19 2.64 -6.45
C GLN A 62 18.34 2.99 -5.51
N GLN A 63 18.03 3.36 -4.26
CA GLN A 63 19.04 3.68 -3.24
C GLN A 63 19.83 2.41 -2.86
N SER A 64 19.14 1.30 -2.61
CA SER A 64 19.78 0.00 -2.33
C SER A 64 20.74 -0.42 -3.46
N ILE A 65 20.31 -0.31 -4.72
CA ILE A 65 21.17 -0.60 -5.88
C ILE A 65 22.36 0.37 -5.98
N ALA A 66 22.14 1.67 -5.79
CA ALA A 66 23.20 2.68 -5.84
C ALA A 66 24.29 2.44 -4.78
N LEU A 67 23.90 1.93 -3.61
CA LEU A 67 24.82 1.55 -2.54
C LEU A 67 25.67 0.32 -2.84
N GLY A 68 25.36 -0.44 -3.91
CA GLY A 68 26.22 -1.52 -4.39
C GLY A 68 25.85 -2.92 -3.88
N VAL A 69 24.62 -3.11 -3.38
CA VAL A 69 24.13 -4.44 -2.97
C VAL A 69 24.29 -5.47 -4.10
N GLY A 70 24.48 -6.72 -3.72
CA GLY A 70 24.53 -7.84 -4.66
C GLY A 70 23.17 -8.04 -5.33
N LEU A 71 22.10 -8.12 -4.54
CA LEU A 71 20.72 -8.24 -4.99
C LEU A 71 19.80 -7.43 -4.08
N ALA A 72 18.75 -6.86 -4.65
CA ALA A 72 17.60 -6.33 -3.93
C ALA A 72 16.33 -7.08 -4.33
N CYS A 73 15.47 -7.39 -3.36
CA CYS A 73 14.23 -8.14 -3.52
C CYS A 73 13.04 -7.32 -3.02
N PHE A 74 11.90 -7.37 -3.72
CA PHE A 74 10.68 -6.68 -3.31
C PHE A 74 9.41 -7.22 -3.99
N SER A 75 8.25 -6.81 -3.48
CA SER A 75 6.93 -7.20 -3.99
C SER A 75 6.44 -6.25 -5.09
N GLY A 76 5.78 -6.79 -6.12
CA GLY A 76 5.19 -6.02 -7.22
C GLY A 76 3.80 -5.44 -6.92
N ASP A 77 3.11 -5.92 -5.90
CA ASP A 77 1.74 -5.57 -5.51
C ASP A 77 1.62 -4.71 -4.25
N LYS A 78 2.77 -4.18 -3.79
CA LYS A 78 2.85 -3.22 -2.69
C LYS A 78 2.97 -1.80 -3.24
N LEU A 79 4.07 -1.08 -2.98
CA LEU A 79 4.26 0.30 -3.43
C LEU A 79 4.61 0.40 -4.92
N VAL A 80 4.94 -0.71 -5.58
CA VAL A 80 4.97 -0.78 -7.06
C VAL A 80 3.55 -0.64 -7.64
N GLY A 81 2.50 -1.04 -6.90
CA GLY A 81 1.11 -0.91 -7.33
C GLY A 81 0.71 -1.77 -8.54
N GLY A 82 1.48 -2.80 -8.84
CA GLY A 82 1.22 -3.78 -9.89
C GLY A 82 0.54 -5.04 -9.37
N PRO A 83 0.53 -6.13 -10.15
CA PRO A 83 0.05 -7.44 -9.70
C PRO A 83 1.09 -8.15 -8.82
N GLN A 84 0.65 -9.19 -8.12
CA GLN A 84 1.52 -10.01 -7.27
C GLN A 84 2.74 -10.51 -8.05
N ALA A 85 3.93 -10.15 -7.57
CA ALA A 85 5.19 -10.59 -8.16
C ALA A 85 6.32 -10.48 -7.14
N GLY A 86 7.30 -11.38 -7.22
CA GLY A 86 8.60 -11.20 -6.57
C GLY A 86 9.59 -10.63 -7.59
N VAL A 87 10.09 -9.43 -7.34
CA VAL A 87 11.05 -8.76 -8.22
C VAL A 87 12.43 -8.84 -7.58
N ILE A 88 13.42 -9.28 -8.36
CA ILE A 88 14.82 -9.35 -7.94
C ILE A 88 15.66 -8.55 -8.95
N VAL A 89 16.39 -7.56 -8.45
CA VAL A 89 17.30 -6.71 -9.23
C VAL A 89 18.69 -6.72 -8.61
N GLY A 90 19.74 -6.43 -9.40
CA GLY A 90 21.10 -6.36 -8.88
C GLY A 90 22.17 -6.87 -9.87
N LYS A 91 23.27 -7.38 -9.33
CA LYS A 91 24.48 -7.73 -10.11
C LYS A 91 24.18 -8.86 -11.11
N LYS A 92 24.54 -8.66 -12.38
CA LYS A 92 24.30 -9.59 -13.51
C LYS A 92 24.77 -11.02 -13.21
N LEU A 93 25.92 -11.18 -12.56
CA LEU A 93 26.47 -12.50 -12.19
C LEU A 93 25.53 -13.27 -11.22
N LEU A 94 24.94 -12.58 -10.25
CA LEU A 94 24.04 -13.20 -9.26
C LEU A 94 22.68 -13.51 -9.88
N ILE A 95 22.10 -12.58 -10.65
CA ILE A 95 20.88 -12.83 -11.43
C ILE A 95 21.07 -14.03 -12.38
N GLY A 96 22.24 -14.11 -13.03
CA GLY A 96 22.58 -15.22 -13.91
C GLY A 96 22.66 -16.58 -13.21
N LYS A 97 23.02 -16.62 -11.91
CA LYS A 97 22.96 -17.83 -11.08
C LYS A 97 21.51 -18.18 -10.74
N LEU A 98 20.72 -17.21 -10.27
CA LEU A 98 19.30 -17.42 -9.92
C LEU A 98 18.49 -17.97 -11.09
N ARG A 99 18.67 -17.42 -12.30
CA ARG A 99 17.96 -17.85 -13.51
C ARG A 99 18.20 -19.30 -13.91
N ARG A 100 19.36 -19.87 -13.54
CA ARG A 100 19.72 -21.27 -13.83
C ARG A 100 19.26 -22.24 -12.74
N HIS A 101 18.85 -21.73 -11.58
CA HIS A 101 18.44 -22.57 -10.47
C HIS A 101 17.12 -23.28 -10.80
N PRO A 102 16.96 -24.59 -10.56
CA PRO A 102 15.74 -25.33 -10.91
C PRO A 102 14.45 -24.73 -10.31
N LEU A 103 14.53 -24.14 -9.11
CA LEU A 103 13.39 -23.45 -8.49
C LEU A 103 12.86 -22.28 -9.33
N ALA A 104 13.67 -21.64 -10.17
CA ALA A 104 13.21 -20.55 -11.03
C ALA A 104 12.06 -20.98 -11.96
N ARG A 105 11.97 -22.28 -12.31
CA ARG A 105 10.85 -22.83 -13.08
C ARG A 105 9.59 -23.01 -12.24
N ALA A 106 9.75 -23.35 -10.96
CA ALA A 106 8.65 -23.55 -10.02
C ALA A 106 8.00 -22.22 -9.62
N VAL A 107 8.81 -21.17 -9.41
CA VAL A 107 8.35 -19.82 -9.02
C VAL A 107 8.16 -18.88 -10.21
N ARG A 108 8.10 -19.42 -11.43
CA ARG A 108 7.98 -18.61 -12.64
C ARG A 108 6.63 -17.89 -12.66
N ILE A 109 6.68 -16.57 -12.77
CA ILE A 109 5.49 -15.71 -12.92
C ILE A 109 4.64 -16.16 -14.13
N ASP A 110 3.32 -16.07 -14.01
CA ASP A 110 2.40 -16.35 -15.10
C ASP A 110 2.32 -15.17 -16.09
N LYS A 111 1.70 -15.43 -17.25
CA LYS A 111 1.60 -14.47 -18.35
C LYS A 111 0.79 -13.22 -17.99
N ILE A 112 -0.27 -13.35 -17.18
CA ILE A 112 -1.16 -12.24 -16.85
C ILE A 112 -0.45 -11.29 -15.88
N ARG A 113 0.13 -11.84 -14.81
CA ARG A 113 0.88 -11.03 -13.83
C ARG A 113 2.11 -10.39 -14.47
N LEU A 114 2.80 -11.08 -15.38
CA LEU A 114 3.91 -10.49 -16.13
C LEU A 114 3.48 -9.30 -17.01
N ALA A 115 2.36 -9.45 -17.75
CA ALA A 115 1.83 -8.38 -18.58
C ALA A 115 1.37 -7.17 -17.75
N GLY A 116 0.68 -7.43 -16.62
CA GLY A 116 0.25 -6.39 -15.70
C GLY A 116 1.43 -5.64 -15.08
N LEU A 117 2.45 -6.36 -14.60
CA LEU A 117 3.65 -5.75 -14.04
C LEU A 117 4.39 -4.89 -15.08
N ALA A 118 4.53 -5.38 -16.32
CA ALA A 118 5.14 -4.62 -17.39
C ALA A 118 4.35 -3.33 -17.70
N ALA A 119 3.02 -3.40 -17.78
CA ALA A 119 2.17 -2.23 -17.99
C ALA A 119 2.30 -1.21 -16.84
N THR A 120 2.29 -1.67 -15.59
CA THR A 120 2.54 -0.83 -14.41
C THR A 120 3.87 -0.11 -14.51
N LEU A 121 4.97 -0.82 -14.79
CA LEU A 121 6.31 -0.23 -14.90
C LEU A 121 6.44 0.76 -16.06
N VAL A 122 5.66 0.58 -17.15
CA VAL A 122 5.61 1.58 -18.24
C VAL A 122 5.05 2.92 -17.76
N HIS A 123 4.08 2.93 -16.86
CA HIS A 123 3.57 4.19 -16.29
C HIS A 123 4.64 4.92 -15.45
N TYR A 124 5.47 4.18 -14.70
CA TYR A 124 6.64 4.76 -14.02
C TYR A 124 7.63 5.38 -15.01
N LEU A 125 7.96 4.66 -16.09
CA LEU A 125 8.89 5.15 -17.11
C LEU A 125 8.39 6.39 -17.85
N LYS A 126 7.07 6.53 -17.99
CA LYS A 126 6.42 7.71 -18.59
C LYS A 126 6.22 8.87 -17.61
N GLY A 127 6.49 8.67 -16.32
CA GLY A 127 6.26 9.68 -15.28
C GLY A 127 4.77 9.93 -14.99
N GLU A 128 3.89 8.97 -15.29
CA GLU A 128 2.43 9.09 -15.11
C GLU A 128 1.89 8.16 -14.01
N ALA A 129 2.75 7.65 -13.13
CA ALA A 129 2.34 6.68 -12.13
C ALA A 129 1.40 7.27 -11.06
N VAL A 130 1.47 8.57 -10.74
CA VAL A 130 0.58 9.25 -9.80
C VAL A 130 -0.85 9.27 -10.35
N GLU A 131 -1.00 9.34 -11.66
CA GLU A 131 -2.28 9.46 -12.36
C GLU A 131 -2.84 8.11 -12.79
N LYS A 132 -1.98 7.10 -13.00
CA LYS A 132 -2.37 5.82 -13.61
C LYS A 132 -2.28 4.62 -12.68
N VAL A 133 -1.36 4.62 -11.70
CA VAL A 133 -1.20 3.49 -10.78
C VAL A 133 -2.12 3.69 -9.57
N PRO A 134 -3.10 2.80 -9.31
CA PRO A 134 -4.13 3.04 -8.30
C PRO A 134 -3.60 3.37 -6.91
N VAL A 135 -2.56 2.67 -6.44
CA VAL A 135 -1.99 2.94 -5.10
C VAL A 135 -1.46 4.37 -4.98
N TRP A 136 -0.83 4.89 -6.04
CA TRP A 136 -0.29 6.24 -6.04
C TRP A 136 -1.39 7.29 -6.24
N ARG A 137 -2.39 7.02 -7.10
CA ARG A 137 -3.60 7.88 -7.20
C ARG A 137 -4.27 8.07 -5.83
N MET A 138 -4.36 7.01 -5.03
CA MET A 138 -4.96 7.03 -3.70
C MET A 138 -4.06 7.76 -2.67
N ILE A 139 -2.75 7.51 -2.70
CA ILE A 139 -1.79 8.16 -1.80
C ILE A 139 -1.71 9.66 -2.07
N SER A 140 -1.64 10.06 -3.34
CA SER A 140 -1.44 11.45 -3.77
C SER A 140 -2.72 12.28 -3.81
N MET A 141 -3.88 11.69 -3.50
CA MET A 141 -5.16 12.39 -3.60
C MET A 141 -5.17 13.62 -2.69
N PRO A 142 -5.39 14.84 -3.23
CA PRO A 142 -5.46 16.06 -2.44
C PRO A 142 -6.55 15.99 -1.37
N LEU A 143 -6.29 16.56 -0.20
CA LEU A 143 -7.20 16.50 0.95
C LEU A 143 -8.54 17.21 0.67
N ASP A 144 -8.52 18.30 -0.08
CA ASP A 144 -9.70 19.05 -0.52
C ASP A 144 -10.59 18.21 -1.46
N GLU A 145 -9.99 17.41 -2.34
CA GLU A 145 -10.73 16.47 -3.19
C GLU A 145 -11.38 15.34 -2.38
N ILE A 146 -10.66 14.80 -1.38
CA ILE A 146 -11.22 13.82 -0.43
C ILE A 146 -12.38 14.46 0.33
N GLU A 147 -12.23 15.69 0.82
CA GLU A 147 -13.27 16.42 1.54
C GLU A 147 -14.51 16.63 0.68
N ARG A 148 -14.32 17.05 -0.57
CA ARG A 148 -15.40 17.26 -1.53
C ARG A 148 -16.21 15.97 -1.74
N ARG A 149 -15.53 14.84 -1.95
CA ARG A 149 -16.16 13.52 -2.11
C ARG A 149 -16.85 13.06 -0.82
N ALA A 150 -16.23 13.23 0.34
CA ALA A 150 -16.83 12.91 1.64
C ALA A 150 -18.12 13.70 1.88
N ARG A 151 -18.14 15.00 1.56
CA ARG A 151 -19.32 15.86 1.69
C ARG A 151 -20.46 15.41 0.78
N LEU A 152 -20.16 15.04 -0.47
CA LEU A 152 -21.15 14.49 -1.39
C LEU A 152 -21.80 13.21 -0.84
N TRP A 153 -20.98 12.28 -0.32
CA TRP A 153 -21.49 11.05 0.28
C TRP A 153 -22.33 11.32 1.53
N ALA A 154 -21.89 12.24 2.40
CA ALA A 154 -22.62 12.59 3.61
C ALA A 154 -23.99 13.24 3.31
N GLN A 155 -24.06 14.11 2.29
CA GLN A 155 -25.31 14.76 1.86
C GLN A 155 -26.36 13.74 1.38
N ALA A 156 -25.94 12.69 0.67
CA ALA A 156 -26.84 11.64 0.21
C ALA A 156 -27.54 10.90 1.37
N LEU A 157 -26.90 10.86 2.55
CA LEU A 157 -27.41 10.15 3.73
C LEU A 157 -28.30 11.00 4.66
N SER A 158 -28.77 12.17 4.20
CA SER A 158 -29.85 12.94 4.85
C SER A 158 -29.71 13.14 6.37
N GLY A 159 -28.49 13.47 6.83
CA GLY A 159 -28.20 13.78 8.24
C GLY A 159 -27.84 12.58 9.13
N LEU A 160 -27.79 11.36 8.57
CA LEU A 160 -27.26 10.17 9.25
C LEU A 160 -25.73 10.07 9.18
N ALA A 161 -25.11 10.91 8.35
CA ALA A 161 -23.68 10.96 8.19
C ALA A 161 -23.12 12.36 8.40
N GLN A 162 -21.90 12.42 8.93
CA GLN A 162 -21.12 13.64 9.08
C GLN A 162 -19.71 13.43 8.54
N VAL A 163 -19.12 14.49 8.01
CA VAL A 163 -17.70 14.48 7.62
C VAL A 163 -16.86 14.83 8.84
N ILE A 164 -15.87 13.99 9.16
CA ILE A 164 -14.94 14.20 10.27
C ILE A 164 -13.50 14.14 9.79
N GLU A 165 -12.60 14.80 10.52
CA GLU A 165 -11.16 14.59 10.36
C GLU A 165 -10.81 13.13 10.70
N GLY A 166 -9.82 12.59 10.02
CA GLY A 166 -9.30 11.27 10.34
C GLY A 166 -7.95 11.01 9.71
N GLU A 167 -7.51 9.77 9.85
CA GLU A 167 -6.25 9.29 9.31
C GLU A 167 -6.47 8.00 8.51
N THR A 168 -5.93 7.96 7.29
CA THR A 168 -5.81 6.75 6.50
C THR A 168 -4.48 6.07 6.86
N MET A 169 -4.52 4.81 7.28
CA MET A 169 -3.31 4.02 7.42
C MET A 169 -2.83 3.56 6.04
N VAL A 170 -1.63 3.95 5.65
CA VAL A 170 -1.04 3.54 4.37
C VAL A 170 -0.17 2.31 4.60
N GLY A 171 -0.43 1.25 3.84
CA GLY A 171 0.49 0.11 3.73
C GLY A 171 0.52 -0.81 4.95
N GLY A 172 -0.58 -1.55 5.19
CA GLY A 172 -0.63 -2.66 6.16
C GLY A 172 0.44 -3.76 5.99
N GLY A 173 1.26 -3.71 4.93
CA GLY A 173 2.45 -4.54 4.75
C GLY A 173 3.61 -3.84 4.04
N SER A 174 3.68 -2.50 4.05
CA SER A 174 4.79 -1.72 3.48
C SER A 174 5.28 -0.58 4.37
N LEU A 175 4.38 0.17 5.01
CA LEU A 175 4.68 1.41 5.73
C LEU A 175 4.05 1.35 7.14
N PRO A 176 4.62 0.55 8.06
CA PRO A 176 3.97 0.25 9.32
C PRO A 176 3.82 1.50 10.19
N GLY A 177 2.60 1.80 10.59
CA GLY A 177 2.28 2.96 11.43
C GLY A 177 2.29 4.31 10.71
N SER A 178 2.50 4.34 9.39
CA SER A 178 2.39 5.60 8.63
C SER A 178 0.94 5.91 8.31
N THR A 179 0.56 7.15 8.55
CA THR A 179 -0.79 7.65 8.28
C THR A 179 -0.77 8.89 7.40
N LEU A 180 -1.87 9.12 6.71
CA LEU A 180 -2.16 10.36 5.98
C LEU A 180 -3.44 10.98 6.50
N SER A 181 -3.46 12.29 6.66
CA SER A 181 -4.70 13.02 6.98
C SER A 181 -5.75 12.76 5.90
N THR A 182 -6.99 12.55 6.31
CA THR A 182 -8.13 12.29 5.42
C THR A 182 -9.41 12.90 5.99
N LYS A 183 -10.49 12.86 5.21
CA LYS A 183 -11.84 13.21 5.64
C LYS A 183 -12.71 11.97 5.55
N LEU A 184 -13.21 11.54 6.70
CA LEU A 184 -14.03 10.33 6.80
C LEU A 184 -15.51 10.68 6.74
N VAL A 185 -16.30 9.80 6.13
CA VAL A 185 -17.76 9.82 6.23
C VAL A 185 -18.14 8.92 7.40
N ALA A 186 -18.52 9.56 8.50
CA ALA A 186 -18.96 8.90 9.72
C ALA A 186 -20.48 8.72 9.70
N VAL A 187 -20.94 7.47 9.55
CA VAL A 187 -22.35 7.10 9.45
C VAL A 187 -22.84 6.51 10.78
N GLY A 188 -23.94 7.06 11.30
CA GLY A 188 -24.51 6.70 12.60
C GLY A 188 -24.03 7.60 13.75
N LYS A 189 -24.39 7.22 14.98
CA LYS A 189 -24.02 7.94 16.21
C LYS A 189 -23.38 6.99 17.22
N SER A 190 -22.42 7.49 17.99
CA SER A 190 -21.82 6.69 19.07
C SER A 190 -22.86 6.20 20.06
N GLY A 191 -22.68 4.97 20.57
CA GLY A 191 -23.65 4.29 21.42
C GLY A 191 -24.78 3.56 20.68
N GLN A 192 -24.84 3.64 19.34
CA GLN A 192 -25.82 2.91 18.51
C GLN A 192 -25.23 1.65 17.87
N ARG A 193 -24.51 0.83 18.64
CA ARG A 193 -23.77 -0.35 18.16
C ARG A 193 -24.58 -1.25 17.21
N ASN A 194 -25.83 -1.56 17.56
CA ASN A 194 -26.68 -2.44 16.74
C ASN A 194 -26.97 -1.85 15.35
N VAL A 195 -27.18 -0.54 15.27
CA VAL A 195 -27.43 0.17 14.00
C VAL A 195 -26.16 0.13 13.15
N THR A 196 -25.02 0.47 13.73
CA THR A 196 -23.72 0.46 13.05
C THR A 196 -23.34 -0.93 12.53
N GLN A 197 -23.55 -1.98 13.33
CA GLN A 197 -23.30 -3.35 12.91
C GLN A 197 -24.26 -3.81 11.80
N THR A 198 -25.52 -3.38 11.84
CA THR A 198 -26.50 -3.66 10.78
C THR A 198 -26.06 -2.99 9.48
N LEU A 199 -25.78 -1.67 9.50
CA LEU A 199 -25.28 -0.94 8.34
C LEU A 199 -24.04 -1.59 7.73
N ALA A 200 -23.04 -1.91 8.56
CA ALA A 200 -21.82 -2.54 8.10
C ALA A 200 -22.06 -3.94 7.52
N ARG A 201 -23.04 -4.69 8.03
CA ARG A 201 -23.44 -5.99 7.47
C ARG A 201 -24.11 -5.82 6.12
N GLU A 202 -25.08 -4.91 6.00
CA GLU A 202 -25.80 -4.68 4.74
C GLU A 202 -24.84 -4.21 3.64
N LEU A 203 -23.89 -3.33 3.95
CA LEU A 203 -22.86 -2.91 2.99
C LEU A 203 -21.94 -4.06 2.56
N ARG A 204 -21.58 -4.98 3.46
CA ARG A 204 -20.81 -6.19 3.10
C ARG A 204 -21.61 -7.19 2.26
N CYS A 205 -22.93 -7.18 2.38
CA CYS A 205 -23.83 -8.06 1.63
C CYS A 205 -24.36 -7.43 0.32
N TYR A 206 -24.10 -6.14 0.09
CA TYR A 206 -24.38 -5.47 -1.18
C TYR A 206 -23.48 -6.02 -2.30
N ASP A 207 -23.92 -5.91 -3.56
CA ASP A 207 -23.15 -6.33 -4.74
C ASP A 207 -22.85 -5.12 -5.65
N PRO A 208 -21.58 -4.69 -5.78
CA PRO A 208 -20.38 -5.22 -5.13
C PRO A 208 -20.24 -4.76 -3.66
N PRO A 209 -19.64 -5.56 -2.76
CA PRO A 209 -19.54 -5.21 -1.34
C PRO A 209 -18.81 -3.88 -1.07
N VAL A 210 -19.32 -3.10 -0.12
CA VAL A 210 -18.68 -1.89 0.40
C VAL A 210 -18.18 -2.15 1.81
N ILE A 211 -16.90 -1.90 2.07
CA ILE A 211 -16.25 -2.19 3.35
C ILE A 211 -15.76 -0.89 3.99
N GLY A 212 -16.29 -0.59 5.18
CA GLY A 212 -15.81 0.49 6.05
C GLY A 212 -15.17 -0.05 7.33
N ARG A 213 -14.60 0.87 8.11
CA ARG A 213 -14.06 0.60 9.46
C ARG A 213 -15.11 0.98 10.52
N ILE A 214 -15.18 0.26 11.63
CA ILE A 214 -15.97 0.69 12.79
C ILE A 214 -15.02 1.22 13.87
N SER A 215 -15.32 2.39 14.42
CA SER A 215 -14.62 2.97 15.56
C SER A 215 -15.64 3.63 16.49
N GLU A 216 -15.56 3.37 17.79
CA GLU A 216 -16.48 3.92 18.80
C GLU A 216 -17.98 3.79 18.45
N ASP A 217 -18.35 2.61 17.91
CA ASP A 217 -19.69 2.30 17.41
C ASP A 217 -20.18 3.19 16.26
N VAL A 218 -19.28 3.79 15.48
CA VAL A 218 -19.59 4.56 14.26
C VAL A 218 -18.95 3.91 13.05
N LEU A 219 -19.69 3.82 11.94
CA LEU A 219 -19.16 3.32 10.67
C LEU A 219 -18.42 4.44 9.95
N LEU A 220 -17.17 4.20 9.59
CA LEU A 220 -16.27 5.14 8.94
C LEU A 220 -15.97 4.65 7.52
N LEU A 221 -16.22 5.51 6.54
CA LEU A 221 -15.83 5.30 5.14
C LEU A 221 -14.81 6.36 4.75
N ASP A 222 -13.77 5.92 4.05
CA ASP A 222 -12.66 6.77 3.62
C ASP A 222 -12.67 6.87 2.09
N PRO A 223 -13.05 8.02 1.50
CA PRO A 223 -13.06 8.18 0.05
C PRO A 223 -11.70 7.98 -0.61
N ARG A 224 -10.59 8.09 0.14
CA ARG A 224 -9.23 7.92 -0.39
C ARG A 224 -9.02 6.55 -1.04
N THR A 225 -9.62 5.49 -0.53
CA THR A 225 -9.44 4.11 -1.02
C THR A 225 -10.51 3.66 -2.01
N VAL A 226 -11.39 4.58 -2.40
CA VAL A 226 -12.40 4.37 -3.45
C VAL A 226 -11.97 5.16 -4.68
N LEU A 227 -11.93 4.52 -5.84
CA LEU A 227 -11.63 5.25 -7.08
C LEU A 227 -12.80 6.20 -7.39
N PRO A 228 -12.55 7.42 -7.93
CA PRO A 228 -13.63 8.38 -8.21
C PRO A 228 -14.75 7.80 -9.08
N GLU A 229 -14.42 6.89 -9.99
CA GLU A 229 -15.38 6.24 -10.89
C GLU A 229 -16.28 5.19 -10.16
N GLN A 230 -16.02 4.91 -8.88
CA GLN A 230 -16.78 3.99 -8.04
C GLN A 230 -17.71 4.71 -7.05
N ASP A 231 -17.75 6.05 -7.03
CA ASP A 231 -18.55 6.83 -6.08
C ASP A 231 -20.04 6.47 -6.15
N ASP A 232 -20.59 6.28 -7.36
CA ASP A 232 -22.00 5.95 -7.56
C ASP A 232 -22.38 4.60 -6.92
N ILE A 233 -21.48 3.61 -6.99
CA ILE A 233 -21.68 2.30 -6.37
C ILE A 233 -21.77 2.44 -4.86
N VAL A 234 -20.88 3.24 -4.26
CA VAL A 234 -20.86 3.48 -2.81
C VAL A 234 -22.14 4.19 -2.38
N LEU A 235 -22.57 5.22 -3.10
CA LEU A 235 -23.80 5.96 -2.82
C LEU A 235 -25.05 5.07 -2.89
N GLN A 236 -25.15 4.20 -3.89
CA GLN A 236 -26.25 3.25 -4.02
C GLN A 236 -26.28 2.26 -2.85
N ALA A 237 -25.13 1.68 -2.49
CA ALA A 237 -25.00 0.76 -1.36
C ALA A 237 -25.42 1.42 -0.04
N LEU A 238 -24.99 2.67 0.19
CA LEU A 238 -25.31 3.43 1.39
C LEU A 238 -26.81 3.73 1.50
N ASN A 239 -27.44 4.15 0.42
CA ASN A 239 -28.88 4.41 0.41
C ASN A 239 -29.71 3.16 0.69
N GLN A 240 -29.33 2.01 0.12
CA GLN A 240 -30.00 0.74 0.40
C GLN A 240 -29.80 0.29 1.86
N ALA A 241 -28.57 0.40 2.38
CA ALA A 241 -28.28 0.07 3.76
C ALA A 241 -29.08 0.94 4.74
N VAL A 242 -29.18 2.24 4.49
CA VAL A 242 -30.01 3.15 5.30
C VAL A 242 -31.50 2.85 5.17
N ALA A 243 -31.99 2.47 4.00
CA ALA A 243 -33.39 2.10 3.81
C ALA A 243 -33.79 0.88 4.65
N SER A 244 -32.89 -0.08 4.85
CA SER A 244 -33.14 -1.26 5.69
C SER A 244 -33.22 -0.98 7.20
N LEU A 245 -32.84 0.22 7.64
CA LEU A 245 -32.98 0.65 9.04
C LEU A 245 -34.37 1.23 9.36
N LYS A 246 -35.18 1.52 8.34
CA LYS A 246 -36.56 2.02 8.48
C LYS A 246 -37.52 0.85 8.54
#